data_AF-A0A3P1WF30-F1
#
_entry.id   AF-A0A3P1WF30-F1
#
_cell.length_a   1.000
_cell.length_b   1.000
_cell.length_c   1.000
_cell.angle_alpha   90.00
_cell.angle_beta   90.00
_cell.angle_gamma   90.00
#
_symmetry.space_group_name_H-M   'P 1'
#
loop_
_entity.id
_entity.type
_entity.pdbx_description
1 polymer ?
#
loop_
_entity_poly.entity_id
_entity_poly.type
_entity_poly.pdbx_seq_one_letter_code
_entity_poly.pdbx_strand_id
1 'polypeptide(L)'
;MQDKFQFRITQLGKFFNLPVEGVSFGINKIQIAVINAVLGRVESFLDGPAVVFGDYMEVRVSPAAEEQVRPLLGEFLPYTEQEIVKQLRKRRCRGAEEKLTIRLVVDESLSGLEVQASPKKRDGSPAPSYGSVVVEPAYLFRLDGQGQWEVPHNREVIVGRSYGADIDLGDKNVSQSHLMARALVRHNGTEAVQLRELGSMNGTLFRGRRLAKDESVRAEHGDVVTLAPERTPAGWGGGIRLRVVIGNRALDRTQEI
;
A
#
# COMPACT_ATOMS: atom_id res chain seq x y z
N MET A 1 -18.98 -6.67 5.88
CA MET A 1 -18.61 -6.65 7.32
C MET A 1 -17.12 -6.97 7.39
N GLN A 2 -16.27 -6.18 8.05
CA GLN A 2 -14.81 -6.42 8.07
C GLN A 2 -14.40 -7.12 9.36
N ASP A 3 -14.01 -8.39 9.27
CA ASP A 3 -13.46 -9.13 10.40
C ASP A 3 -11.92 -9.02 10.41
N LYS A 4 -11.34 -8.68 11.57
CA LYS A 4 -9.90 -8.49 11.75
C LYS A 4 -9.32 -9.62 12.60
N PHE A 5 -8.36 -10.36 12.05
CA PHE A 5 -7.58 -11.36 12.79
C PHE A 5 -6.18 -10.81 13.09
N GLN A 6 -5.84 -10.64 14.37
CA GLN A 6 -4.54 -10.12 14.81
C GLN A 6 -3.62 -11.26 15.24
N PHE A 7 -2.36 -11.27 14.77
CA PHE A 7 -1.36 -12.26 15.17
C PHE A 7 -0.12 -11.58 15.76
N ARG A 8 0.59 -12.31 16.62
CA ARG A 8 1.83 -11.89 17.27
C ARG A 8 2.97 -12.79 16.81
N ILE A 9 4.05 -12.22 16.29
CA ILE A 9 5.20 -12.97 15.75
C ILE A 9 6.50 -12.39 16.36
N THR A 10 7.51 -13.20 16.65
CA THR A 10 8.79 -12.75 17.23
C THR A 10 9.93 -12.95 16.22
N GLN A 11 10.74 -11.93 15.95
CA GLN A 11 11.69 -11.81 14.81
C GLN A 11 12.96 -12.70 14.93
N LEU A 12 13.67 -13.04 13.81
CA LEU A 12 15.13 -13.43 13.71
C LEU A 12 15.71 -13.61 12.26
N GLY A 13 17.01 -13.30 12.03
CA GLY A 13 17.83 -13.58 10.80
C GLY A 13 18.59 -14.92 10.84
N LYS A 14 19.25 -15.53 9.81
CA LYS A 14 19.78 -15.22 8.45
C LYS A 14 19.53 -16.42 7.47
N PHE A 15 19.61 -16.16 6.14
CA PHE A 15 19.59 -16.98 4.88
C PHE A 15 18.75 -18.27 4.63
N PHE A 16 18.02 -18.27 3.48
CA PHE A 16 17.75 -19.32 2.47
C PHE A 16 16.62 -18.81 1.53
N ASN A 17 16.74 -19.04 0.21
CA ASN A 17 15.84 -18.57 -0.84
C ASN A 17 14.59 -19.45 -0.98
N LEU A 18 13.40 -18.85 -0.91
CA LEU A 18 12.14 -19.39 -1.45
C LEU A 18 11.46 -18.24 -2.23
N PRO A 19 10.80 -18.51 -3.37
CA PRO A 19 10.31 -17.46 -4.25
C PRO A 19 9.03 -16.87 -3.65
N VAL A 20 9.17 -15.74 -2.97
CA VAL A 20 8.06 -14.85 -2.64
C VAL A 20 8.43 -13.50 -3.26
N GLU A 21 7.91 -13.24 -4.45
CA GLU A 21 8.18 -12.01 -5.20
C GLU A 21 7.07 -10.97 -4.94
N GLY A 22 7.45 -9.73 -4.64
CA GLY A 22 6.52 -8.64 -4.32
C GLY A 22 6.48 -8.19 -2.85
N VAL A 23 7.50 -8.53 -2.05
CA VAL A 23 7.60 -8.13 -0.64
C VAL A 23 7.96 -6.64 -0.52
N SER A 24 7.07 -5.83 0.05
CA SER A 24 7.44 -4.46 0.49
C SER A 24 8.51 -4.54 1.57
N PHE A 25 9.53 -3.68 1.51
CA PHE A 25 10.61 -3.61 2.51
C PHE A 25 10.05 -3.62 3.95
N GLY A 26 10.48 -4.58 4.77
CA GLY A 26 10.11 -4.68 6.19
C GLY A 26 9.51 -6.01 6.67
N ILE A 27 9.22 -6.96 5.77
CA ILE A 27 8.62 -8.25 6.15
C ILE A 27 9.71 -9.27 6.54
N ASN A 28 9.62 -9.82 7.74
CA ASN A 28 10.56 -10.81 8.24
C ASN A 28 10.24 -12.24 7.73
N LYS A 29 11.21 -13.15 7.81
CA LYS A 29 11.07 -14.53 7.30
C LYS A 29 9.94 -15.33 7.94
N ILE A 30 9.61 -15.04 9.18
CA ILE A 30 8.57 -15.76 9.90
C ILE A 30 7.22 -15.31 9.36
N GLN A 31 7.05 -14.01 9.10
CA GLN A 31 5.88 -13.49 8.39
C GLN A 31 5.75 -14.15 7.01
N ILE A 32 6.85 -14.30 6.25
CA ILE A 32 6.84 -15.02 4.96
C ILE A 32 6.39 -16.48 5.12
N ALA A 33 6.89 -17.20 6.12
CA ALA A 33 6.51 -18.59 6.37
C ALA A 33 5.03 -18.72 6.75
N VAL A 34 4.51 -17.81 7.58
CA VAL A 34 3.08 -17.75 7.93
C VAL A 34 2.24 -17.46 6.70
N ILE A 35 2.63 -16.47 5.90
CA ILE A 35 1.96 -16.10 4.65
C ILE A 35 1.88 -17.32 3.74
N ASN A 36 2.98 -18.00 3.46
CA ASN A 36 2.99 -19.18 2.59
C ASN A 36 2.14 -20.32 3.14
N ALA A 37 2.15 -20.54 4.45
CA ALA A 37 1.38 -21.61 5.08
C ALA A 37 -0.14 -21.35 5.06
N VAL A 38 -0.54 -20.09 5.24
CA VAL A 38 -1.93 -19.64 5.07
C VAL A 38 -2.32 -19.75 3.60
N LEU A 39 -1.56 -19.14 2.70
CA LEU A 39 -1.85 -19.12 1.26
C LEU A 39 -1.99 -20.52 0.70
N GLY A 40 -1.09 -21.46 1.01
CA GLY A 40 -1.17 -22.84 0.51
C GLY A 40 -2.41 -23.63 0.95
N ARG A 41 -3.21 -23.13 1.90
CA ARG A 41 -4.49 -23.73 2.31
C ARG A 41 -5.70 -23.00 1.79
N VAL A 42 -5.60 -21.69 1.65
CA VAL A 42 -6.72 -20.87 1.15
C VAL A 42 -6.65 -20.64 -0.36
N GLU A 43 -5.58 -21.09 -1.02
CA GLU A 43 -5.25 -20.88 -2.43
C GLU A 43 -6.43 -21.15 -3.37
N SER A 44 -7.11 -22.28 -3.18
CA SER A 44 -8.24 -22.70 -4.01
C SER A 44 -9.49 -21.83 -3.85
N PHE A 45 -9.49 -20.92 -2.88
CA PHE A 45 -10.59 -20.04 -2.54
C PHE A 45 -10.28 -18.56 -2.82
N LEU A 46 -9.08 -18.27 -3.32
CA LEU A 46 -8.68 -16.90 -3.65
C LEU A 46 -9.18 -16.53 -5.03
N ASP A 47 -9.92 -15.43 -5.10
CA ASP A 47 -10.37 -14.85 -6.36
C ASP A 47 -9.39 -13.79 -6.90
N GLY A 48 -8.19 -13.72 -6.32
CA GLY A 48 -7.13 -12.80 -6.70
C GLY A 48 -5.87 -13.00 -5.86
N PRO A 49 -4.78 -12.27 -6.17
CA PRO A 49 -3.55 -12.33 -5.40
C PRO A 49 -3.79 -11.80 -3.99
N ALA A 50 -3.24 -12.50 -2.98
CA ALA A 50 -3.15 -11.93 -1.65
C ALA A 50 -2.14 -10.78 -1.65
N VAL A 51 -2.50 -9.67 -1.01
CA VAL A 51 -1.67 -8.46 -0.99
C VAL A 51 -1.11 -8.27 0.40
N VAL A 52 0.20 -8.07 0.51
CA VAL A 52 0.86 -7.85 1.80
C VAL A 52 1.27 -6.40 1.92
N PHE A 53 0.83 -5.75 2.99
CA PHE A 53 1.04 -4.34 3.31
C PHE A 53 1.76 -4.23 4.65
N GLY A 54 3.10 -4.22 4.65
CA GLY A 54 3.89 -4.02 5.87
C GLY A 54 3.52 -5.00 7.01
N ASP A 55 2.67 -4.55 7.93
CA ASP A 55 2.19 -5.28 9.11
C ASP A 55 0.88 -6.05 8.91
N TYR A 56 0.26 -6.04 7.73
CA TYR A 56 -0.92 -6.85 7.44
C TYR A 56 -0.93 -7.51 6.07
N MET A 57 -1.64 -8.63 5.96
CA MET A 57 -1.95 -9.31 4.69
C MET A 57 -3.45 -9.21 4.43
N GLU A 58 -3.84 -8.75 3.25
CA GLU A 58 -5.20 -8.75 2.77
C GLU A 58 -5.43 -9.97 1.87
N VAL A 59 -6.40 -10.78 2.24
CA VAL A 59 -6.85 -11.95 1.47
C VAL A 59 -8.26 -11.66 0.99
N ARG A 60 -8.45 -11.63 -0.33
CA ARG A 60 -9.78 -11.41 -0.93
C ARG A 60 -10.42 -12.71 -1.32
N VAL A 61 -11.67 -12.87 -0.92
CA VAL A 61 -12.49 -14.04 -1.22
C VAL A 61 -13.89 -13.57 -1.61
N SER A 62 -14.53 -14.29 -2.52
CA SER A 62 -15.94 -14.14 -2.80
C SER A 62 -16.79 -14.48 -1.57
N PRO A 63 -18.04 -13.98 -1.49
CA PRO A 63 -18.96 -14.33 -0.40
C PRO A 63 -19.15 -15.85 -0.23
N ALA A 64 -19.16 -16.61 -1.33
CA ALA A 64 -19.30 -18.06 -1.31
C ALA A 64 -18.07 -18.79 -0.73
N ALA A 65 -16.88 -18.22 -0.90
CA ALA A 65 -15.62 -18.75 -0.38
C ALA A 65 -15.39 -18.38 1.10
N GLU A 66 -16.02 -17.32 1.59
CA GLU A 66 -15.84 -16.83 2.96
C GLU A 66 -16.13 -17.90 4.01
N GLU A 67 -17.24 -18.62 3.88
CA GLU A 67 -17.66 -19.64 4.85
C GLU A 67 -16.67 -20.81 4.93
N GLN A 68 -15.93 -21.08 3.85
CA GLN A 68 -14.94 -22.14 3.76
C GLN A 68 -13.55 -21.67 4.23
N VAL A 69 -13.20 -20.41 3.98
CA VAL A 69 -11.90 -19.82 4.34
C VAL A 69 -11.84 -19.41 5.81
N ARG A 70 -12.95 -18.90 6.35
CA ARG A 70 -13.06 -18.46 7.75
C ARG A 70 -12.62 -19.54 8.77
N PRO A 71 -13.09 -20.80 8.71
CA PRO A 71 -12.61 -21.85 9.63
C PRO A 71 -11.16 -22.23 9.38
N LEU A 72 -10.68 -22.21 8.13
CA LEU A 72 -9.27 -22.50 7.82
C LEU A 72 -8.32 -21.48 8.45
N LEU A 73 -8.70 -20.19 8.44
CA LEU A 73 -7.98 -19.13 9.16
C LEU A 73 -8.13 -19.29 10.68
N GLY A 74 -9.33 -19.66 11.13
CA GLY A 74 -9.70 -20.01 12.52
C GLY A 74 -8.82 -21.08 13.16
N GLU A 75 -8.67 -22.22 12.49
CA GLU A 75 -7.87 -23.37 12.95
C GLU A 75 -6.36 -23.07 12.94
N PHE A 76 -5.92 -22.17 12.06
CA PHE A 76 -4.52 -21.81 11.93
C PHE A 76 -4.02 -20.86 13.03
N LEU A 77 -4.90 -20.01 13.56
CA LEU A 77 -4.61 -19.00 14.58
C LEU A 77 -3.85 -19.56 15.81
N PRO A 78 -4.29 -20.65 16.45
CA PRO A 78 -3.57 -21.23 17.59
C PRO A 78 -2.40 -22.16 17.18
N TYR A 79 -2.48 -22.81 16.01
CA TYR A 79 -1.53 -23.86 15.62
C TYR A 79 -0.23 -23.30 15.03
N THR A 80 -0.30 -22.19 14.30
CA THR A 80 0.90 -21.54 13.76
C THR A 80 1.74 -20.93 14.85
N GLU A 81 1.15 -20.26 15.84
CA GLU A 81 1.93 -19.70 16.95
C GLU A 81 2.68 -20.81 17.70
N GLN A 82 2.03 -21.92 18.03
CA GLN A 82 2.67 -23.01 18.76
C GLN A 82 3.73 -23.77 17.95
N GLU A 83 3.47 -24.12 16.69
CA GLU A 83 4.42 -24.89 15.89
C GLU A 83 5.58 -24.02 15.38
N ILE A 84 5.34 -22.73 15.10
CA ILE A 84 6.39 -21.74 14.81
C ILE A 84 7.22 -21.50 16.07
N VAL A 85 6.61 -21.29 17.24
CA VAL A 85 7.33 -21.14 18.52
C VAL A 85 8.13 -22.42 18.85
N LYS A 86 7.62 -23.61 18.55
CA LYS A 86 8.32 -24.89 18.78
C LYS A 86 9.50 -25.09 17.82
N GLN A 87 9.34 -24.77 16.54
CA GLN A 87 10.41 -24.74 15.54
C GLN A 87 11.49 -23.70 15.89
N LEU A 88 11.08 -22.54 16.45
CA LEU A 88 11.98 -21.47 16.89
C LEU A 88 12.66 -21.78 18.24
N ARG A 89 11.97 -22.41 19.20
CA ARG A 89 12.54 -22.84 20.51
C ARG A 89 13.67 -23.86 20.35
N LYS A 90 13.57 -24.76 19.37
CA LYS A 90 14.67 -25.68 19.01
C LYS A 90 15.95 -24.96 18.58
N ARG A 91 15.89 -23.68 18.18
CA ARG A 91 17.01 -22.94 17.58
C ARG A 91 17.64 -21.87 18.49
N ARG A 92 17.28 -21.81 19.78
CA ARG A 92 17.84 -20.90 20.82
C ARG A 92 17.92 -19.43 20.39
N CYS A 93 16.79 -18.74 20.36
CA CYS A 93 16.78 -17.32 20.01
C CYS A 93 15.81 -16.49 20.86
N ARG A 94 16.14 -15.21 21.09
CA ARG A 94 15.35 -14.23 21.88
C ARG A 94 15.33 -12.86 21.18
N GLY A 95 14.17 -12.17 21.25
CA GLY A 95 14.06 -10.70 21.11
C GLY A 95 13.28 -10.20 19.89
N ALA A 96 12.49 -9.14 20.12
CA ALA A 96 11.63 -8.33 19.21
C ALA A 96 10.28 -8.94 18.76
N GLU A 97 9.20 -8.25 19.13
CA GLU A 97 7.80 -8.57 18.83
C GLU A 97 7.30 -7.76 17.62
N GLU A 98 6.85 -8.43 16.57
CA GLU A 98 6.22 -7.80 15.39
C GLU A 98 4.86 -8.48 15.15
N LYS A 99 3.82 -7.68 14.94
CA LYS A 99 2.46 -8.19 14.67
C LYS A 99 2.25 -8.30 13.17
N LEU A 100 1.70 -9.43 12.71
CA LEU A 100 1.14 -9.57 11.37
C LEU A 100 -0.37 -9.69 11.52
N THR A 101 -1.14 -8.83 10.88
CA THR A 101 -2.61 -8.91 10.90
C THR A 101 -3.07 -9.53 9.58
N ILE A 102 -3.91 -10.56 9.61
CA ILE A 102 -4.54 -11.07 8.37
C ILE A 102 -5.95 -10.49 8.31
N ARG A 103 -6.24 -9.75 7.24
CA ARG A 103 -7.56 -9.20 6.95
C ARG A 103 -8.19 -10.03 5.84
N LEU A 104 -9.30 -10.67 6.16
CA LEU A 104 -10.17 -11.26 5.16
C LEU A 104 -11.08 -10.16 4.63
N VAL A 105 -11.00 -9.88 3.33
CA VAL A 105 -11.86 -8.90 2.66
C VAL A 105 -12.79 -9.66 1.75
N VAL A 106 -14.07 -9.64 2.11
CA VAL A 106 -15.14 -10.19 1.27
C VAL A 106 -15.47 -9.15 0.22
N ASP A 107 -15.27 -9.50 -1.05
CA ASP A 107 -15.51 -8.59 -2.16
C ASP A 107 -16.84 -8.98 -2.84
N GLU A 108 -17.91 -8.24 -2.53
CA GLU A 108 -19.26 -8.46 -3.07
C GLU A 108 -19.31 -8.31 -4.60
N SER A 109 -18.34 -7.62 -5.20
CA SER A 109 -18.24 -7.52 -6.67
C SER A 109 -17.89 -8.85 -7.35
N LEU A 110 -17.49 -9.86 -6.56
CA LEU A 110 -17.20 -11.22 -7.00
C LEU A 110 -18.40 -12.17 -6.87
N SER A 111 -19.58 -11.66 -6.49
CA SER A 111 -20.80 -12.47 -6.41
C SER A 111 -21.20 -13.02 -7.79
N GLY A 112 -21.34 -14.35 -7.89
CA GLY A 112 -21.68 -15.06 -9.13
C GLY A 112 -20.56 -15.89 -9.76
N LEU A 113 -19.34 -15.85 -9.20
CA LEU A 113 -18.28 -16.80 -9.54
C LEU A 113 -18.49 -18.11 -8.74
N GLU A 114 -18.96 -19.17 -9.39
CA GLU A 114 -18.94 -20.50 -8.78
C GLU A 114 -17.50 -21.03 -8.73
N VAL A 115 -16.90 -21.00 -7.53
CA VAL A 115 -15.61 -21.63 -7.28
C VAL A 115 -15.82 -23.13 -7.13
N GLN A 116 -15.64 -23.89 -8.21
CA GLN A 116 -15.55 -25.36 -8.11
C GLN A 116 -14.20 -25.75 -7.51
N ALA A 117 -14.13 -25.82 -6.18
CA ALA A 117 -12.99 -26.37 -5.46
C ALA A 117 -12.94 -27.90 -5.63
N SER A 118 -12.39 -28.39 -6.75
CA SER A 118 -11.96 -29.78 -6.84
C SER A 118 -10.65 -29.97 -6.08
N PRO A 119 -10.54 -30.95 -5.16
CA PRO A 119 -9.27 -31.27 -4.53
C PRO A 119 -8.28 -31.75 -5.59
N LYS A 120 -7.37 -30.87 -6.04
CA LYS A 120 -6.32 -31.24 -6.98
C LYS A 120 -5.44 -32.33 -6.35
N LYS A 121 -5.51 -33.55 -6.90
CA LYS A 121 -4.43 -34.52 -6.77
C LYS A 121 -3.15 -33.82 -7.25
N ARG A 122 -2.10 -33.82 -6.42
CA ARG A 122 -0.78 -33.29 -6.76
C ARG A 122 -0.25 -34.00 -8.00
N ASP A 123 -0.49 -33.44 -9.17
CA ASP A 123 -0.13 -34.02 -10.47
C ASP A 123 1.19 -33.46 -10.98
N GLY A 124 2.14 -33.13 -10.11
CA GLY A 124 3.48 -32.66 -10.53
C GLY A 124 3.49 -31.41 -11.42
N SER A 125 2.34 -30.79 -11.70
CA SER A 125 2.24 -29.55 -12.43
C SER A 125 3.03 -28.48 -11.67
N PRO A 126 3.81 -27.64 -12.36
CA PRO A 126 4.48 -26.52 -11.72
C PRO A 126 3.41 -25.70 -10.97
N ALA A 127 3.73 -25.32 -9.73
CA ALA A 127 2.86 -24.47 -8.94
C ALA A 127 2.48 -23.24 -9.78
N PRO A 128 1.21 -22.81 -9.77
CA PRO A 128 0.80 -21.63 -10.50
C PRO A 128 1.74 -20.46 -10.14
N SER A 129 2.37 -19.87 -11.16
CA SER A 129 3.17 -18.67 -10.96
C SER A 129 2.21 -17.52 -10.70
N TYR A 130 2.07 -17.12 -9.43
CA TYR A 130 1.30 -15.94 -9.07
C TYR A 130 1.98 -14.70 -9.64
N GLY A 131 1.28 -13.99 -10.51
CA GLY A 131 1.71 -12.67 -10.94
C GLY A 131 1.82 -11.77 -9.72
N SER A 132 3.04 -11.32 -9.42
CA SER A 132 3.26 -10.30 -8.40
C SER A 132 2.53 -9.03 -8.83
N VAL A 133 1.57 -8.56 -8.02
CA VAL A 133 0.97 -7.24 -8.24
C VAL A 133 2.04 -6.23 -7.85
N VAL A 134 2.83 -5.82 -8.82
CA VAL A 134 3.75 -4.71 -8.68
C VAL A 134 2.89 -3.47 -8.56
N VAL A 135 2.70 -2.99 -7.32
CA VAL A 135 2.03 -1.71 -7.10
C VAL A 135 2.94 -0.63 -7.62
N GLU A 136 2.56 -0.05 -8.75
CA GLU A 136 3.23 1.10 -9.32
C GLU A 136 3.34 2.24 -8.28
N PRO A 137 4.55 2.76 -7.98
CA PRO A 137 4.70 3.85 -7.03
C PRO A 137 4.09 5.14 -7.58
N ALA A 138 3.67 6.03 -6.69
CA ALA A 138 3.32 7.40 -7.04
C ALA A 138 4.36 8.37 -6.48
N TYR A 139 4.52 9.49 -7.17
CA TYR A 139 5.48 10.53 -6.82
C TYR A 139 4.85 11.92 -6.95
N LEU A 140 5.33 12.83 -6.10
CA LEU A 140 5.18 14.26 -6.28
C LEU A 140 6.49 14.84 -6.76
N PHE A 141 6.41 15.60 -7.84
CA PHE A 141 7.58 16.17 -8.49
C PHE A 141 7.51 17.67 -8.56
N ARG A 142 8.53 18.34 -8.02
CA ARG A 142 8.63 19.79 -8.13
C ARG A 142 8.98 20.18 -9.56
N LEU A 143 8.18 21.08 -10.15
CA LEU A 143 8.35 21.47 -11.55
C LEU A 143 9.58 22.35 -11.81
N ASP A 144 10.21 22.90 -10.78
CA ASP A 144 11.50 23.60 -10.87
C ASP A 144 12.70 22.66 -10.72
N GLY A 145 12.47 21.35 -10.64
CA GLY A 145 13.52 20.33 -10.51
C GLY A 145 14.12 20.18 -9.11
N GLN A 146 13.67 20.95 -8.12
CA GLN A 146 14.29 20.94 -6.78
C GLN A 146 13.92 19.74 -5.90
N GLY A 147 13.06 18.83 -6.37
CA GLY A 147 12.76 17.63 -5.61
C GLY A 147 11.79 16.65 -6.25
N GLN A 148 11.90 15.40 -5.79
CA GLN A 148 11.02 14.30 -6.08
C GLN A 148 10.78 13.52 -4.80
N TRP A 149 9.54 13.15 -4.53
CA TRP A 149 9.17 12.44 -3.32
C TRP A 149 8.17 11.34 -3.64
N GLU A 150 8.38 10.16 -3.08
CA GLU A 150 7.43 9.06 -3.18
C GLU A 150 6.21 9.34 -2.30
N VAL A 151 5.03 9.04 -2.84
CA VAL A 151 3.77 9.00 -2.10
C VAL A 151 3.48 7.52 -1.79
N PRO A 152 3.76 7.05 -0.57
CA PRO A 152 3.52 5.67 -0.19
C PRO A 152 2.03 5.33 -0.28
N HIS A 153 1.72 4.10 -0.69
CA HIS A 153 0.35 3.63 -0.83
C HIS A 153 -0.31 3.24 0.49
N ASN A 154 0.49 2.91 1.50
CA ASN A 154 0.02 2.37 2.77
C ASN A 154 -0.17 3.43 3.87
N ARG A 155 0.15 4.70 3.61
CA ARG A 155 -0.01 5.78 4.59
C ARG A 155 -0.25 7.13 3.91
N GLU A 156 -0.73 8.06 4.70
CA GLU A 156 -0.80 9.47 4.33
C GLU A 156 0.58 10.11 4.51
N VAL A 157 0.91 11.07 3.65
CA VAL A 157 2.08 11.93 3.78
C VAL A 157 1.67 13.39 3.86
N ILE A 158 2.30 14.11 4.78
CA ILE A 158 2.12 15.55 4.95
C ILE A 158 3.16 16.28 4.12
N VAL A 159 2.70 17.17 3.25
CA VAL A 159 3.51 18.08 2.45
C VAL A 159 3.44 19.47 3.08
N GLY A 160 4.59 20.09 3.34
CA GLY A 160 4.67 21.40 3.98
C GLY A 160 6.08 21.96 4.07
N ARG A 161 6.31 22.96 4.93
CA ARG A 161 7.64 23.62 5.12
C ARG A 161 8.43 23.20 6.36
N SER A 162 7.89 22.30 7.17
CA SER A 162 8.42 22.05 8.52
C SER A 162 9.11 20.70 8.61
N TYR A 163 10.03 20.57 9.57
CA TYR A 163 10.64 19.29 9.94
C TYR A 163 9.62 18.20 10.32
N GLY A 164 8.38 18.58 10.68
CA GLY A 164 7.30 17.64 10.96
C GLY A 164 6.54 17.16 9.73
N ALA A 165 6.81 17.70 8.54
CA ALA A 165 6.23 17.22 7.29
C ALA A 165 7.04 16.03 6.75
N ASP A 166 6.36 15.04 6.19
CA ASP A 166 7.01 13.93 5.47
C ASP A 166 7.75 14.43 4.22
N ILE A 167 7.19 15.46 3.58
CA ILE A 167 7.76 16.13 2.40
C ILE A 167 7.97 17.60 2.77
N ASP A 168 9.21 17.93 3.11
CA ASP A 168 9.64 19.30 3.39
C ASP A 168 10.03 20.03 2.10
N LEU A 169 9.32 21.12 1.82
CA LEU A 169 9.53 21.96 0.65
C LEU A 169 10.46 23.15 0.92
N GLY A 170 10.77 23.46 2.18
CA GLY A 170 11.68 24.53 2.59
C GLY A 170 11.21 25.96 2.29
N ASP A 171 9.99 26.15 1.78
CA ASP A 171 9.48 27.45 1.35
C ASP A 171 8.67 28.16 2.45
N LYS A 172 9.07 29.39 2.77
CA LYS A 172 8.45 30.23 3.81
C LYS A 172 7.00 30.63 3.53
N ASN A 173 6.52 30.49 2.30
CA ASN A 173 5.13 30.77 1.92
C ASN A 173 4.24 29.52 2.04
N VAL A 174 4.83 28.32 2.09
CA VAL A 174 4.10 27.07 2.32
C VAL A 174 3.87 26.88 3.83
N SER A 175 2.63 26.59 4.26
CA SER A 175 2.32 26.21 5.64
C SER A 175 3.12 24.99 6.15
N GLN A 176 3.28 24.86 7.47
CA GLN A 176 4.00 23.74 8.09
C GLN A 176 3.40 22.37 7.74
N SER A 177 2.06 22.29 7.76
CA SER A 177 1.26 21.20 7.20
C SER A 177 0.31 21.83 6.18
N HIS A 178 0.62 21.70 4.90
CA HIS A 178 -0.09 22.41 3.83
C HIS A 178 -1.12 21.50 3.17
N LEU A 179 -0.66 20.33 2.73
CA LEU A 179 -1.43 19.37 1.96
C LEU A 179 -1.15 17.97 2.49
N MET A 180 -2.17 17.11 2.55
CA MET A 180 -1.99 15.67 2.72
C MET A 180 -2.08 15.00 1.35
N ALA A 181 -1.19 14.05 1.07
CA ALA A 181 -1.25 13.21 -0.10
C ALA A 181 -1.29 11.72 0.30
N ARG A 182 -2.05 10.92 -0.46
CA ARG A 182 -2.13 9.47 -0.28
C ARG A 182 -2.33 8.79 -1.62
N ALA A 183 -1.55 7.75 -1.90
CA ALA A 183 -1.75 6.97 -3.12
C ALA A 183 -3.04 6.13 -3.00
N LEU A 184 -3.86 6.16 -4.05
CA LEU A 184 -5.06 5.33 -4.19
C LEU A 184 -4.73 4.16 -5.10
N VAL A 185 -4.73 2.95 -4.54
CA VAL A 185 -4.37 1.72 -5.24
C VAL A 185 -5.63 0.94 -5.64
N ARG A 186 -5.67 0.44 -6.88
CA ARG A 186 -6.62 -0.57 -7.36
C ARG A 186 -5.86 -1.84 -7.77
N HIS A 187 -6.59 -2.87 -8.16
CA HIS A 187 -6.11 -4.24 -8.49
C HIS A 187 -4.80 -4.31 -9.29
N ASN A 188 -4.50 -3.30 -10.13
CA ASN A 188 -3.33 -3.29 -11.02
C ASN A 188 -2.28 -2.22 -10.66
N GLY A 189 -2.33 -1.63 -9.46
CA GLY A 189 -1.36 -0.62 -8.99
C GLY A 189 -1.98 0.70 -8.57
N THR A 190 -1.14 1.73 -8.38
CA THR A 190 -1.64 3.06 -8.04
C THR A 190 -2.42 3.63 -9.22
N GLU A 191 -3.65 4.08 -8.95
CA GLU A 191 -4.57 4.63 -9.95
C GLU A 191 -4.58 6.15 -9.92
N ALA A 192 -4.48 6.72 -8.72
CA ALA A 192 -4.54 8.17 -8.47
C ALA A 192 -3.83 8.51 -7.16
N VAL A 193 -3.62 9.81 -6.92
CA VAL A 193 -3.23 10.34 -5.62
C VAL A 193 -4.39 11.16 -5.08
N GLN A 194 -4.87 10.83 -3.89
CA GLN A 194 -5.78 11.70 -3.16
C GLN A 194 -4.98 12.85 -2.56
N LEU A 195 -5.40 14.07 -2.82
CA LEU A 195 -4.84 15.29 -2.22
C LEU A 195 -5.92 15.91 -1.33
N ARG A 196 -5.57 16.29 -0.10
CA ARG A 196 -6.48 16.97 0.83
C ARG A 196 -5.85 18.25 1.36
N GLU A 197 -6.58 19.35 1.24
CA GLU A 197 -6.15 20.65 1.76
C GLU A 197 -6.29 20.71 3.28
N LEU A 198 -5.22 21.11 3.98
CA LEU A 198 -5.18 21.11 5.46
C LEU A 198 -5.49 22.47 6.09
N GLY A 199 -6.01 23.42 5.30
CA GLY A 199 -6.30 24.79 5.76
C GLY A 199 -5.05 25.66 5.80
N SER A 200 -4.23 25.56 4.77
CA SER A 200 -3.04 26.38 4.60
C SER A 200 -3.40 27.88 4.50
N MET A 201 -2.45 28.74 4.89
CA MET A 201 -2.66 30.18 4.94
C MET A 201 -2.86 30.78 3.54
N ASN A 202 -2.01 30.37 2.59
CA ASN A 202 -2.03 30.86 1.21
C ASN A 202 -2.92 30.03 0.29
N GLY A 203 -3.37 28.85 0.73
CA GLY A 203 -4.24 27.94 -0.01
C GLY A 203 -3.50 27.05 -0.99
N THR A 204 -4.26 26.11 -1.56
CA THR A 204 -3.84 25.22 -2.64
C THR A 204 -4.72 25.42 -3.87
N LEU A 205 -4.12 25.39 -5.06
CA LEU A 205 -4.85 25.30 -6.33
C LEU A 205 -4.69 23.91 -6.94
N PHE A 206 -5.79 23.37 -7.42
CA PHE A 206 -5.82 22.15 -8.22
C PHE A 206 -6.57 22.44 -9.53
N ARG A 207 -5.93 22.21 -10.67
CA ARG A 207 -6.48 22.54 -12.02
C ARG A 207 -7.02 23.97 -12.12
N GLY A 208 -6.30 24.93 -11.54
CA GLY A 208 -6.67 26.36 -11.54
C GLY A 208 -7.74 26.77 -10.53
N ARG A 209 -8.38 25.82 -9.83
CA ARG A 209 -9.38 26.10 -8.79
C ARG A 209 -8.75 26.03 -7.41
N ARG A 210 -9.05 27.01 -6.55
CA ARG A 210 -8.65 26.97 -5.13
C ARG A 210 -9.47 25.95 -4.37
N LEU A 211 -8.79 25.09 -3.62
CA LEU A 211 -9.43 24.11 -2.74
C LEU A 211 -9.88 24.78 -1.43
N ALA A 212 -11.04 24.37 -0.93
CA ALA A 212 -11.49 24.72 0.41
C ALA A 212 -10.72 23.92 1.46
N LYS A 213 -10.73 24.40 2.72
CA LYS A 213 -10.19 23.64 3.84
C LYS A 213 -10.86 22.27 3.92
N ASP A 214 -10.07 21.23 4.16
CA ASP A 214 -10.48 19.82 4.23
C ASP A 214 -11.05 19.23 2.93
N GLU A 215 -11.08 20.01 1.85
CA GLU A 215 -11.50 19.51 0.55
C GLU A 215 -10.49 18.49 0.02
N SER A 216 -11.01 17.34 -0.40
CA SER A 216 -10.22 16.26 -0.99
C SER A 216 -10.50 16.16 -2.49
N VAL A 217 -9.43 16.06 -3.28
CA VAL A 217 -9.50 15.86 -4.73
C VAL A 217 -8.70 14.63 -5.13
N ARG A 218 -9.11 14.02 -6.24
CA ARG A 218 -8.42 12.90 -6.88
C ARG A 218 -7.55 13.46 -8.00
N ALA A 219 -6.23 13.31 -7.87
CA ALA A 219 -5.25 13.73 -8.85
C ALA A 219 -4.72 12.52 -9.63
N GLU A 220 -4.72 12.62 -10.95
CA GLU A 220 -4.28 11.59 -11.87
C GLU A 220 -2.84 11.86 -12.33
N HIS A 221 -2.25 10.91 -13.06
CA HIS A 221 -0.93 11.09 -13.64
C HIS A 221 -0.89 12.36 -14.52
N GLY A 222 0.10 13.22 -14.31
CA GLY A 222 0.30 14.46 -15.04
C GLY A 222 -0.39 15.68 -14.43
N ASP A 223 -1.34 15.50 -13.51
CA ASP A 223 -1.99 16.62 -12.83
C ASP A 223 -0.98 17.47 -12.05
N VAL A 224 -1.25 18.77 -12.00
CA VAL A 224 -0.42 19.74 -11.27
C VAL A 224 -1.23 20.37 -10.14
N VAL A 225 -0.66 20.35 -8.95
CA VAL A 225 -1.12 21.08 -7.78
C VAL A 225 -0.18 22.24 -7.48
N THR A 226 -0.72 23.41 -7.14
CA THR A 226 0.06 24.60 -6.79
C THR A 226 -0.18 24.96 -5.33
N LEU A 227 0.90 25.02 -4.56
CA LEU A 227 0.90 25.37 -3.14
C LEU A 227 1.32 26.81 -2.94
N ALA A 228 0.66 27.48 -2.00
CA ALA A 228 0.91 28.89 -1.71
C ALA A 228 0.91 29.80 -2.96
N PRO A 229 -0.15 29.78 -3.78
CA PRO A 229 -0.25 30.65 -4.93
C PRO A 229 -0.25 32.12 -4.50
N GLU A 230 0.41 32.96 -5.28
CA GLU A 230 0.39 34.41 -5.12
C GLU A 230 -0.73 35.01 -5.98
N ARG A 231 -1.45 35.98 -5.43
CA ARG A 231 -2.48 36.71 -6.19
C ARG A 231 -1.81 37.82 -6.99
N THR A 232 -1.89 37.74 -8.30
CA THR A 232 -1.40 38.76 -9.24
C THR A 232 -2.58 39.47 -9.93
N PRO A 233 -2.37 40.63 -10.58
CA PRO A 233 -3.42 41.28 -11.37
C PRO A 233 -3.98 40.39 -12.49
N ALA A 234 -3.17 39.46 -13.01
CA ALA A 234 -3.57 38.51 -14.06
C ALA A 234 -4.27 37.25 -13.54
N GLY A 235 -4.45 37.12 -12.22
CA GLY A 235 -5.00 35.93 -11.56
C GLY A 235 -4.02 35.29 -10.58
N TRP A 236 -4.21 34.00 -10.30
CA TRP A 236 -3.28 33.28 -9.42
C TRP A 236 -2.03 32.86 -10.19
N GLY A 237 -0.85 33.14 -9.63
CA GLY A 237 0.45 32.79 -10.19
C GLY A 237 1.47 32.45 -9.11
N GLY A 238 2.70 32.11 -9.51
CA GLY A 238 3.77 31.75 -8.56
C GLY A 238 3.48 30.47 -7.77
N GLY A 239 4.08 30.38 -6.56
CA GLY A 239 3.96 29.23 -5.67
C GLY A 239 4.78 28.00 -6.08
N ILE A 240 4.74 26.97 -5.23
CA ILE A 240 5.37 25.69 -5.53
C ILE A 240 4.41 24.83 -6.34
N ARG A 241 4.86 24.36 -7.51
CA ARG A 241 4.09 23.47 -8.38
C ARG A 241 4.61 22.05 -8.27
N LEU A 242 3.72 21.14 -7.88
CA LEU A 242 4.00 19.71 -7.80
C LEU A 242 3.18 18.98 -8.88
N ARG A 243 3.87 18.17 -9.70
CA ARG A 243 3.23 17.27 -10.66
C ARG A 243 3.09 15.89 -10.03
N VAL A 244 1.89 15.32 -10.13
CA VAL A 244 1.62 13.93 -9.75
C VAL A 244 2.12 13.03 -10.87
N VAL A 245 2.90 12.03 -10.53
CA VAL A 245 3.39 11.02 -11.47
C VAL A 245 3.15 9.65 -10.88
N ILE A 246 2.48 8.80 -11.63
CA ILE A 246 2.12 7.44 -11.25
C ILE A 246 2.86 6.47 -12.17
N GLY A 247 3.43 5.42 -11.58
CA GLY A 247 4.15 4.36 -12.27
C GLY A 247 5.62 4.65 -12.54
N ASN A 248 6.28 3.65 -13.13
CA ASN A 248 7.69 3.74 -13.56
C ASN A 248 7.91 4.77 -14.69
N ARG A 249 6.84 5.38 -15.20
CA ARG A 249 6.91 6.60 -16.03
C ARG A 249 7.58 7.78 -15.30
N ALA A 250 7.77 7.69 -13.99
CA ALA A 250 8.59 8.60 -13.19
C ALA A 250 10.06 8.69 -13.63
N LEU A 251 10.59 7.68 -14.33
CA LEU A 251 11.97 7.67 -14.83
C LEU A 251 12.12 8.27 -16.24
N ASP A 252 11.03 8.58 -16.95
CA ASP A 252 11.07 9.06 -18.35
C ASP A 252 11.34 10.58 -18.46
N ARG A 253 12.22 11.10 -17.58
CA ARG A 253 12.42 12.52 -17.30
C ARG A 253 13.48 13.21 -18.16
N THR A 254 13.44 13.07 -19.48
CA THR A 254 14.38 13.85 -20.31
C THR A 254 13.83 14.44 -21.60
N GLN A 255 12.55 14.30 -21.95
CA GLN A 255 12.09 14.74 -23.29
C GLN A 255 11.08 15.89 -23.36
N GLU A 256 10.58 16.44 -22.24
CA GLU A 256 9.54 17.50 -22.32
C GLU A 256 9.74 18.69 -21.35
N ILE A 257 10.99 19.02 -20.98
CA ILE A 257 11.31 20.32 -20.35
C ILE A 257 12.22 21.10 -21.28
#